data_AF-A0A8H6J9W8-F1
#
_entry.id   AF-A0A8H6J9W8-F1
#
_cell.length_a   1.000
_cell.length_b   1.000
_cell.length_c   1.000
_cell.angle_alpha   90.00
_cell.angle_beta   90.00
_cell.angle_gamma   90.00
#
_symmetry.space_group_name_H-M   'P 1'
#
loop_
_entity.id
_entity.type
_entity.pdbx_description
1 polymer ?
#
loop_
_entity_poly.entity_id
_entity_poly.type
_entity_poly.pdbx_seq_one_letter_code
_entity_poly.pdbx_strand_id
1 'polypeptide(L)'
;MASQPHSMDPPSVSTPHPAPAFPSLRRLPKTTPHAFQTPAKRINTGTDLATFLTTTAYRDILVFLLQLNRSLCPRRSPQGGPATTYPLTSLPSQPSGPIKALQDLLSAAEALIDLAPPDPGPRRFGNVSFRKWHELLAERAPDLLSAHLPPSVLSFPAAPGSEPPSAELLSYLLGAFGSPQRLDYGTGHELSFLAFLGALYKLSFFDADTDPDATDRAIVLGVIEPYLRVVRRLILTYTLEPAGSHGVWGLDDHSFMPYIFGSAQLTTPITQGSAEPMPTEGSVRGAPKTGDIVKPAVVEAQRGENMYFSAVGFINDVKKGPFWEHSPILFDVSGVRDGWGKINKGMLKMFNAEVLQKFPVVQHFTFGSLFSWDQDPDAAPVAPSVHAANQPSYNYPATTAPPPGQGAGTAAPWVAGGQGRAPPGTGTAAPWAAGAAGRMPPPGAGIPYSRQPTAATSRAPPAPGMLPMPAPGEQGSTDAQISLTKAPWAK
;
A
#
# COMPACT_ATOMS: atom_id res chain seq x y z
N MET A 1 -7.68 82.08 -18.21
CA MET A 1 -7.66 80.68 -18.69
C MET A 1 -6.27 80.12 -18.39
N ALA A 2 -6.18 79.14 -17.51
CA ALA A 2 -4.93 78.48 -17.14
C ALA A 2 -5.15 76.96 -17.24
N SER A 3 -4.27 76.27 -17.99
CA SER A 3 -4.43 74.86 -18.31
C SER A 3 -3.96 73.97 -17.16
N GLN A 4 -4.74 72.93 -16.83
CA GLN A 4 -4.33 71.89 -15.88
C GLN A 4 -3.31 70.93 -16.53
N PRO A 5 -2.32 70.41 -15.78
CA PRO A 5 -1.48 69.31 -16.23
C PRO A 5 -2.19 67.96 -16.04
N HIS A 6 -2.05 67.06 -17.00
CA HIS A 6 -2.55 65.68 -16.89
C HIS A 6 -1.75 64.88 -15.85
N SER A 7 -2.45 64.19 -14.96
CA SER A 7 -1.87 63.15 -14.10
C SER A 7 -1.64 61.88 -14.92
N MET A 8 -0.43 61.31 -14.88
CA MET A 8 -0.19 59.94 -15.36
C MET A 8 -0.28 58.98 -14.18
N ASP A 9 -1.19 58.02 -14.26
CA ASP A 9 -1.25 56.93 -13.29
C ASP A 9 -0.01 56.02 -13.40
N PRO A 10 0.56 55.55 -12.28
CA PRO A 10 1.68 54.62 -12.30
C PRO A 10 1.26 53.26 -12.86
N PRO A 11 2.15 52.53 -13.55
CA PRO A 11 1.83 51.21 -14.08
C PRO A 11 1.45 50.24 -12.96
N SER A 12 0.38 49.49 -13.16
CA SER A 12 -0.07 48.47 -12.22
C SER A 12 1.00 47.40 -12.06
N VAL A 13 1.53 47.27 -10.83
CA VAL A 13 2.42 46.16 -10.46
C VAL A 13 1.58 44.89 -10.50
N SER A 14 1.74 44.11 -11.57
CA SER A 14 1.21 42.76 -11.63
C SER A 14 1.86 41.94 -10.52
N THR A 15 1.06 41.52 -9.55
CA THR A 15 1.51 40.55 -8.56
C THR A 15 1.93 39.27 -9.29
N PRO A 16 3.14 38.73 -9.05
CA PRO A 16 3.52 37.48 -9.67
C PRO A 16 2.57 36.40 -9.16
N HIS A 17 1.78 35.81 -10.07
CA HIS A 17 1.06 34.58 -9.75
C HIS A 17 2.08 33.56 -9.24
N PRO A 18 1.88 32.96 -8.05
CA PRO A 18 2.78 31.90 -7.59
C PRO A 18 2.78 30.80 -8.64
N ALA A 19 3.97 30.31 -8.99
CA ALA A 19 4.10 29.18 -9.90
C ALA A 19 3.24 28.01 -9.37
N PRO A 20 2.56 27.24 -10.24
CA PRO A 20 1.76 26.11 -9.80
C PRO A 20 2.64 25.19 -8.97
N ALA A 21 2.22 24.87 -7.75
CA ALA A 21 2.94 23.97 -6.86
C ALA A 21 2.52 22.52 -7.13
N PHE A 22 3.39 21.54 -6.83
CA PHE A 22 3.00 20.14 -6.89
C PHE A 22 1.92 19.85 -5.82
N PRO A 23 0.87 19.05 -6.11
CA PRO A 23 -0.17 18.73 -5.15
C PRO A 23 0.39 18.12 -3.86
N SER A 24 -0.04 18.63 -2.72
CA SER A 24 0.35 18.16 -1.38
C SER A 24 -0.87 18.01 -0.47
N LEU A 25 -0.74 17.15 0.53
CA LEU A 25 -1.83 16.85 1.46
C LEU A 25 -2.21 18.10 2.25
N ARG A 26 -3.49 18.47 2.24
CA ARG A 26 -3.95 19.70 2.91
C ARG A 26 -3.91 19.53 4.43
N ARG A 27 -3.15 20.40 5.10
CA ARG A 27 -3.14 20.52 6.57
C ARG A 27 -4.42 21.18 7.08
N LEU A 28 -4.87 20.77 8.27
CA LEU A 28 -6.00 21.40 8.96
C LEU A 28 -5.57 22.75 9.55
N PRO A 29 -6.43 23.78 9.50
CA PRO A 29 -6.12 25.09 10.05
C PRO A 29 -6.09 25.04 11.58
N LYS A 30 -4.93 25.32 12.19
CA LYS A 30 -4.73 25.38 13.66
C LYS A 30 -5.62 26.41 14.38
N THR A 31 -6.32 27.28 13.64
CA THR A 31 -7.18 28.35 14.16
C THR A 31 -8.67 28.00 14.18
N THR A 32 -9.08 26.86 13.61
CA THR A 32 -10.49 26.46 13.51
C THR A 32 -10.71 25.13 14.22
N PRO A 33 -11.70 25.01 15.14
CA PRO A 33 -12.07 23.74 15.74
C PRO A 33 -12.46 22.71 14.68
N HIS A 34 -11.90 21.52 14.76
CA HIS A 34 -12.15 20.41 13.85
C HIS A 34 -13.03 19.34 14.51
N ALA A 35 -14.00 18.81 13.78
CA ALA A 35 -14.92 17.79 14.29
C ALA A 35 -14.37 16.37 14.03
N PHE A 36 -13.56 15.88 14.97
CA PHE A 36 -13.06 14.50 14.95
C PHE A 36 -14.17 13.46 15.11
N GLN A 37 -13.97 12.27 14.54
CA GLN A 37 -14.99 11.21 14.52
C GLN A 37 -14.39 9.88 14.96
N THR A 38 -15.19 9.06 15.64
CA THR A 38 -14.81 7.67 15.97
C THR A 38 -14.53 6.91 14.68
N PRO A 39 -13.33 6.32 14.49
CA PRO A 39 -12.99 5.57 13.28
C PRO A 39 -13.94 4.39 13.07
N ALA A 40 -14.53 4.31 11.88
CA ALA A 40 -15.55 3.32 11.58
C ALA A 40 -15.27 2.59 10.27
N LYS A 41 -15.54 1.29 10.24
CA LYS A 41 -15.55 0.50 9.00
C LYS A 41 -16.69 0.98 8.10
N ARG A 42 -16.39 1.31 6.84
CA ARG A 42 -17.39 1.73 5.83
C ARG A 42 -17.48 0.78 4.64
N ILE A 43 -16.36 0.18 4.22
CA ILE A 43 -16.31 -0.75 3.09
C ILE A 43 -16.80 -2.15 3.53
N ASN A 44 -18.02 -2.52 3.17
CA ASN A 44 -18.61 -3.84 3.48
C ASN A 44 -19.05 -4.62 2.24
N THR A 45 -19.25 -3.93 1.12
CA THR A 45 -19.70 -4.46 -0.18
C THR A 45 -18.90 -3.88 -1.34
N GLY A 46 -19.07 -4.44 -2.55
CA GLY A 46 -18.53 -3.86 -3.78
C GLY A 46 -19.09 -2.47 -4.13
N THR A 47 -20.31 -2.15 -3.67
CA THR A 47 -20.90 -0.81 -3.81
C THR A 47 -20.19 0.19 -2.89
N ASP A 48 -19.93 -0.18 -1.63
CA ASP A 48 -19.16 0.68 -0.73
C ASP A 48 -17.73 0.90 -1.24
N LEU A 49 -17.11 -0.12 -1.85
CA LEU A 49 -15.84 0.06 -2.55
C LEU A 49 -15.95 1.09 -3.68
N ALA A 50 -17.01 1.05 -4.50
CA ALA A 50 -17.21 2.07 -5.54
C ALA A 50 -17.38 3.48 -4.93
N THR A 51 -18.10 3.60 -3.80
CA THR A 51 -18.20 4.87 -3.05
C THR A 51 -16.85 5.33 -2.51
N PHE A 52 -16.01 4.43 -1.98
CA PHE A 52 -14.67 4.77 -1.49
C PHE A 52 -13.84 5.54 -2.54
N LEU A 53 -13.89 5.12 -3.81
CA LEU A 53 -13.14 5.72 -4.91
C LEU A 53 -13.55 7.16 -5.27
N THR A 54 -14.64 7.68 -4.69
CA THR A 54 -15.06 9.09 -4.81
C THR A 54 -15.01 9.84 -3.47
N THR A 55 -14.40 9.27 -2.43
CA THR A 55 -14.27 9.92 -1.12
C THR A 55 -13.06 10.85 -1.03
N THR A 56 -13.16 11.83 -0.15
CA THR A 56 -12.04 12.65 0.31
C THR A 56 -10.89 11.79 0.85
N ALA A 57 -11.18 10.68 1.55
CA ALA A 57 -10.16 9.74 2.02
C ALA A 57 -9.30 9.17 0.87
N TYR A 58 -9.93 8.65 -0.19
CA TYR A 58 -9.22 8.08 -1.33
C TYR A 58 -8.33 9.11 -2.05
N ARG A 59 -8.84 10.33 -2.26
CA ARG A 59 -8.05 11.46 -2.80
C ARG A 59 -6.85 11.75 -1.91
N ASP A 60 -7.07 11.94 -0.61
CA ASP A 60 -6.04 12.35 0.34
C ASP A 60 -4.94 11.29 0.51
N ILE A 61 -5.30 10.00 0.52
CA ILE A 61 -4.35 8.87 0.51
C ILE A 61 -3.44 8.93 -0.73
N LEU A 62 -4.02 9.12 -1.92
CA LEU A 62 -3.26 9.17 -3.17
C LEU A 62 -2.39 10.42 -3.26
N VAL A 63 -2.90 11.59 -2.86
CA VAL A 63 -2.11 12.84 -2.82
C VAL A 63 -0.90 12.67 -1.89
N PHE A 64 -1.07 12.11 -0.70
CA PHE A 64 0.03 11.91 0.24
C PHE A 64 1.06 10.90 -0.27
N LEU A 65 0.61 9.76 -0.83
CA LEU A 65 1.50 8.79 -1.46
C LEU A 65 2.33 9.41 -2.60
N LEU A 66 1.69 10.21 -3.46
CA LEU A 66 2.35 10.87 -4.60
C LEU A 66 3.33 11.97 -4.15
N GLN A 67 2.98 12.73 -3.12
CA GLN A 67 3.84 13.72 -2.47
C GLN A 67 5.11 13.05 -1.92
N LEU A 68 4.96 12.03 -1.06
CA LEU A 68 6.07 11.27 -0.50
C LEU A 68 6.93 10.61 -1.59
N ASN A 69 6.31 10.04 -2.62
CA ASN A 69 7.01 9.44 -3.76
C ASN A 69 7.84 10.46 -4.54
N ARG A 70 7.31 11.66 -4.78
CA ARG A 70 8.03 12.74 -5.47
C ARG A 70 9.21 13.28 -4.67
N SER A 71 9.12 13.28 -3.35
CA SER A 71 10.22 13.71 -2.48
C SER A 71 11.50 12.90 -2.75
N LEU A 72 11.39 11.59 -3.02
CA LEU A 72 12.53 10.70 -3.28
C LEU A 72 13.14 10.81 -4.69
N CYS A 73 12.49 11.47 -5.64
CA CYS A 73 13.02 11.63 -7.00
C CYS A 73 14.36 12.39 -6.98
N PRO A 74 15.42 11.93 -7.66
CA PRO A 74 16.68 12.67 -7.75
C PRO A 74 16.51 14.12 -8.22
N ARG A 75 17.41 15.01 -7.80
CA ARG A 75 17.35 16.45 -8.12
C ARG A 75 18.54 16.87 -8.99
N ARG A 76 18.29 17.66 -10.03
CA ARG A 76 19.33 18.22 -10.91
C ARG A 76 20.23 19.16 -10.11
N SER A 77 21.54 19.03 -10.29
CA SER A 77 22.49 20.00 -9.73
C SER A 77 22.31 21.36 -10.42
N PRO A 78 22.11 22.46 -9.69
CA PRO A 78 22.03 23.81 -10.26
C PRO A 78 23.32 24.23 -10.99
N GLN A 79 24.45 23.58 -10.67
CA GLN A 79 25.78 23.89 -11.18
C GLN A 79 26.20 22.95 -12.34
N GLY A 80 25.29 22.12 -12.86
CA GLY A 80 25.58 21.14 -13.91
C GLY A 80 26.39 19.91 -13.45
N GLY A 81 26.58 19.74 -12.14
CA GLY A 81 27.23 18.58 -11.54
C GLY A 81 26.37 17.30 -11.53
N PRO A 82 26.82 16.22 -10.86
CA PRO A 82 26.01 15.02 -10.67
C PRO A 82 24.72 15.36 -9.93
N ALA A 83 23.64 14.65 -10.26
CA ALA A 83 22.35 14.82 -9.60
C ALA A 83 22.42 14.39 -8.13
N THR A 84 21.75 15.14 -7.25
CA THR A 84 21.56 14.74 -5.86
C THR A 84 20.60 13.56 -5.82
N THR A 85 21.04 12.45 -5.22
CA THR A 85 20.23 11.24 -5.01
C THR A 85 19.99 11.05 -3.52
N TYR A 86 18.98 10.24 -3.18
CA TYR A 86 18.50 10.07 -1.81
C TYR A 86 18.49 8.58 -1.41
N PRO A 87 19.66 7.95 -1.25
CA PRO A 87 19.73 6.58 -0.73
C PRO A 87 19.18 6.48 0.70
N LEU A 88 18.93 5.25 1.17
CA LEU A 88 18.50 4.99 2.55
C LEU A 88 19.50 5.54 3.59
N THR A 89 20.77 5.64 3.22
CA THR A 89 21.87 6.21 4.01
C THR A 89 21.86 7.75 4.09
N SER A 90 21.01 8.45 3.32
CA SER A 90 20.99 9.92 3.21
C SER A 90 20.28 10.67 4.34
N LEU A 91 19.88 9.97 5.41
CA LEU A 91 19.31 10.60 6.60
C LEU A 91 20.36 11.46 7.34
N PRO A 92 19.97 12.65 7.85
CA PRO A 92 20.85 13.42 8.73
C PRO A 92 21.21 12.63 9.99
N SER A 93 22.46 12.74 10.45
CA SER A 93 22.93 12.12 11.71
C SER A 93 22.18 12.60 12.96
N GLN A 94 21.44 13.70 12.85
CA GLN A 94 20.50 14.21 13.83
C GLN A 94 19.15 14.45 13.12
N PRO A 95 18.18 13.52 13.20
CA PRO A 95 16.86 13.70 12.62
C PRO A 95 16.09 14.84 13.31
N SER A 96 15.14 15.47 12.61
CA SER A 96 14.28 16.48 13.20
C SER A 96 13.39 15.88 14.30
N GLY A 97 12.95 16.71 15.26
CA GLY A 97 12.14 16.27 16.40
C GLY A 97 10.97 15.35 16.05
N PRO A 98 10.12 15.69 15.07
CA PRO A 98 9.02 14.82 14.63
C PRO A 98 9.47 13.45 14.11
N ILE A 99 10.57 13.39 13.35
CA ILE A 99 11.11 12.14 12.80
C ILE A 99 11.74 11.29 13.91
N LYS A 100 12.50 11.91 14.81
CA LYS A 100 13.10 11.25 15.97
C LYS A 100 12.02 10.64 16.88
N ALA A 101 10.96 11.39 17.18
CA ALA A 101 9.88 10.92 18.03
C ALA A 101 9.16 9.71 17.44
N LEU A 102 8.96 9.64 16.11
CA LEU A 102 8.38 8.45 15.47
C LEU A 102 9.36 7.27 15.38
N GLN A 103 10.67 7.52 15.25
CA GLN A 103 11.69 6.47 15.38
C GLN A 103 11.69 5.87 16.80
N ASP A 104 11.54 6.69 17.83
CA ASP A 104 11.48 6.23 19.21
C ASP A 104 10.19 5.44 19.50
N LEU A 105 9.04 5.90 18.96
CA LEU A 105 7.78 5.15 19.00
C LEU A 105 7.90 3.78 18.33
N LEU A 106 8.49 3.72 17.12
CA LEU A 106 8.71 2.46 16.41
C LEU A 106 9.68 1.54 17.17
N SER A 107 10.75 2.09 17.75
CA SER A 107 11.71 1.34 18.58
C SER A 107 11.03 0.77 19.83
N ALA A 108 10.13 1.52 20.46
CA ALA A 108 9.35 1.07 21.61
C ALA A 108 8.37 -0.05 21.23
N ALA A 109 7.72 0.03 20.07
CA ALA A 109 6.87 -1.04 19.54
C ALA A 109 7.67 -2.30 19.17
N GLU A 110 8.86 -2.14 18.60
CA GLU A 110 9.77 -3.25 18.30
C GLU A 110 10.25 -3.96 19.58
N ALA A 111 10.58 -3.21 20.63
CA ALA A 111 10.99 -3.76 21.93
C ALA A 111 9.92 -4.62 22.62
N LEU A 112 8.63 -4.48 22.24
CA LEU A 112 7.57 -5.36 22.75
C LEU A 112 7.72 -6.81 22.25
N ILE A 113 8.49 -7.06 21.18
CA ILE A 113 8.80 -8.41 20.68
C ILE A 113 9.52 -9.22 21.76
N ASP A 114 10.42 -8.58 22.50
CA ASP A 114 11.19 -9.24 23.56
C ASP A 114 10.33 -9.60 24.79
N LEU A 115 9.15 -8.95 24.93
CA LEU A 115 8.14 -9.25 25.95
C LEU A 115 7.11 -10.30 25.51
N ALA A 116 7.06 -10.61 24.21
CA ALA A 116 6.18 -11.61 23.61
C ALA A 116 6.98 -12.66 22.80
N PRO A 117 7.95 -13.36 23.41
CA PRO A 117 8.80 -14.30 22.68
C PRO A 117 7.97 -15.37 21.95
N PRO A 118 8.39 -15.79 20.75
CA PRO A 118 7.64 -16.76 19.95
C PRO A 118 7.57 -18.11 20.66
N ASP A 119 6.36 -18.65 20.78
CA ASP A 119 6.13 -19.95 21.37
C ASP A 119 6.88 -21.04 20.57
N PRO A 120 7.50 -22.03 21.23
CA PRO A 120 8.33 -23.03 20.57
C PRO A 120 7.54 -24.07 19.75
N GLY A 121 8.28 -24.84 18.95
CA GLY A 121 7.77 -25.99 18.20
C GLY A 121 7.43 -25.72 16.72
N PRO A 122 7.33 -26.77 15.89
CA PRO A 122 7.00 -26.64 14.47
C PRO A 122 5.54 -26.20 14.28
N ARG A 123 5.30 -25.22 13.41
CA ARG A 123 3.97 -24.63 13.13
C ARG A 123 3.68 -24.66 11.63
N ARG A 124 2.39 -24.72 11.28
CA ARG A 124 1.89 -24.64 9.89
C ARG A 124 1.30 -23.28 9.53
N PHE A 125 0.99 -22.49 10.55
CA PHE A 125 0.33 -21.19 10.50
C PHE A 125 1.11 -20.21 11.37
N GLY A 126 0.74 -18.93 11.33
CA GLY A 126 1.35 -17.89 12.17
C GLY A 126 1.43 -18.22 13.66
N ASN A 127 2.40 -17.61 14.34
CA ASN A 127 2.68 -17.86 15.75
C ASN A 127 1.72 -17.05 16.64
N VAL A 128 0.96 -17.75 17.49
CA VAL A 128 -0.06 -17.14 18.37
C VAL A 128 0.51 -16.11 19.35
N SER A 129 1.82 -16.12 19.66
CA SER A 129 2.48 -15.09 20.48
C SER A 129 2.36 -13.68 19.88
N PHE A 130 2.09 -13.56 18.56
CA PHE A 130 1.74 -12.28 17.93
C PHE A 130 0.49 -11.63 18.53
N ARG A 131 -0.47 -12.42 19.04
CA ARG A 131 -1.65 -11.88 19.76
C ARG A 131 -1.21 -11.15 21.02
N LYS A 132 -0.35 -11.77 21.82
CA LYS A 132 0.24 -11.16 23.02
C LYS A 132 1.03 -9.89 22.66
N TRP A 133 1.78 -9.90 21.56
CA TRP A 133 2.50 -8.71 21.09
C TRP A 133 1.55 -7.57 20.70
N HIS A 134 0.47 -7.87 19.98
CA HIS A 134 -0.52 -6.87 19.57
C HIS A 134 -1.34 -6.36 20.76
N GLU A 135 -1.68 -7.22 21.72
CA GLU A 135 -2.29 -6.84 23.00
C GLU A 135 -1.40 -5.88 23.80
N LEU A 136 -0.10 -6.17 23.92
CA LEU A 136 0.88 -5.26 24.56
C LEU A 136 1.01 -3.93 23.82
N LEU A 137 0.93 -3.93 22.48
CA LEU A 137 0.90 -2.69 21.70
C LEU A 137 -0.39 -1.91 21.93
N ALA A 138 -1.55 -2.57 21.96
CA ALA A 138 -2.85 -1.96 22.19
C ALA A 138 -2.95 -1.33 23.60
N GLU A 139 -2.39 -1.99 24.61
CA GLU A 139 -2.29 -1.47 25.98
C GLU A 139 -1.42 -0.20 26.04
N ARG A 140 -0.26 -0.20 25.37
CA ARG A 140 0.74 0.87 25.47
C ARG A 140 0.61 1.99 24.45
N ALA A 141 -0.14 1.79 23.35
CA ALA A 141 -0.24 2.78 22.28
C ALA A 141 -0.73 4.17 22.74
N PRO A 142 -1.70 4.31 23.67
CA PRO A 142 -2.09 5.61 24.21
C PRO A 142 -0.91 6.37 24.84
N ASP A 143 -0.14 5.69 25.70
CA ASP A 143 1.03 6.27 26.36
C ASP A 143 2.17 6.56 25.39
N LEU A 144 2.38 5.70 24.37
CA LEU A 144 3.36 5.94 23.31
C LEU A 144 3.00 7.17 22.47
N LEU A 145 1.73 7.37 22.13
CA LEU A 145 1.29 8.60 21.48
C LEU A 145 1.52 9.81 22.40
N SER A 146 1.17 9.71 23.69
CA SER A 146 1.35 10.79 24.67
C SER A 146 2.82 11.14 24.94
N ALA A 147 3.74 10.18 24.86
CA ALA A 147 5.17 10.38 25.06
C ALA A 147 5.88 10.99 23.83
N HIS A 148 5.41 10.69 22.62
CA HIS A 148 6.10 11.05 21.37
C HIS A 148 5.39 12.12 20.53
N LEU A 149 4.10 12.39 20.75
CA LEU A 149 3.38 13.45 20.03
C LEU A 149 3.18 14.69 20.93
N PRO A 150 3.44 15.91 20.43
CA PRO A 150 3.29 17.13 21.22
C PRO A 150 1.81 17.46 21.48
N PRO A 151 1.52 18.26 22.53
CA PRO A 151 0.16 18.74 22.82
C PRO A 151 -0.50 19.49 21.65
N SER A 152 0.27 20.09 20.73
CA SER A 152 -0.25 20.72 19.51
C SER A 152 -0.94 19.75 18.55
N VAL A 153 -0.66 18.44 18.65
CA VAL A 153 -1.30 17.37 17.88
C VAL A 153 -2.37 16.67 18.71
N LEU A 154 -2.07 16.31 19.96
CA LEU A 154 -2.99 15.56 20.84
C LEU A 154 -4.16 16.40 21.37
N SER A 155 -3.94 17.70 21.54
CA SER A 155 -4.94 18.69 21.95
C SER A 155 -5.23 19.69 20.82
N PHE A 156 -5.21 19.21 19.57
CA PHE A 156 -5.61 20.00 18.40
C PHE A 156 -7.03 20.55 18.62
N PRO A 157 -7.33 21.82 18.25
CA PRO A 157 -8.65 22.42 18.48
C PRO A 157 -9.79 21.55 17.97
N ALA A 158 -10.61 21.06 18.89
CA ALA A 158 -11.69 20.11 18.64
C ALA A 158 -13.06 20.79 18.77
N ALA A 159 -14.04 20.37 17.98
CA ALA A 159 -15.41 20.85 18.09
C ALA A 159 -16.06 20.34 19.40
N PRO A 160 -17.01 21.08 20.02
CA PRO A 160 -17.68 20.61 21.23
C PRO A 160 -18.38 19.26 21.01
N GLY A 161 -18.02 18.26 21.82
CA GLY A 161 -18.58 16.90 21.73
C GLY A 161 -17.97 16.01 20.64
N SER A 162 -16.91 16.43 19.96
CA SER A 162 -16.14 15.52 19.09
C SER A 162 -15.15 14.66 19.88
N GLU A 163 -14.72 13.55 19.29
CA GLU A 163 -13.63 12.71 19.82
C GLU A 163 -12.29 13.48 19.91
N PRO A 164 -11.29 12.99 20.67
CA PRO A 164 -9.94 13.51 20.57
C PRO A 164 -9.25 13.01 19.28
N PRO A 165 -8.28 13.77 18.72
CA PRO A 165 -7.50 13.32 17.55
C PRO A 165 -6.78 11.98 17.79
N SER A 166 -6.45 11.66 19.04
CA SER A 166 -5.84 10.38 19.44
C SER A 166 -6.71 9.18 19.11
N ALA A 167 -8.05 9.29 19.09
CA ALA A 167 -8.94 8.18 18.73
C ALA A 167 -8.72 7.74 17.26
N GLU A 168 -8.58 8.71 16.35
CA GLU A 168 -8.25 8.44 14.95
C GLU A 168 -6.82 7.91 14.80
N LEU A 169 -5.84 8.56 15.44
CA LEU A 169 -4.44 8.15 15.39
C LEU A 169 -4.20 6.71 15.91
N LEU A 170 -4.85 6.33 17.02
CA LEU A 170 -4.76 4.98 17.58
C LEU A 170 -5.31 3.91 16.62
N SER A 171 -6.43 4.17 15.96
CA SER A 171 -7.01 3.22 15.00
C SER A 171 -6.06 2.94 13.83
N TYR A 172 -5.44 3.97 13.26
CA TYR A 172 -4.47 3.80 12.18
C TYR A 172 -3.16 3.14 12.67
N LEU A 173 -2.67 3.49 13.87
CA LEU A 173 -1.45 2.89 14.43
C LEU A 173 -1.64 1.40 14.77
N LEU A 174 -2.74 1.01 15.40
CA LEU A 174 -3.02 -0.39 15.76
C LEU A 174 -3.35 -1.25 14.54
N GLY A 175 -3.93 -0.64 13.50
CA GLY A 175 -4.13 -1.26 12.19
C GLY A 175 -2.83 -1.48 11.39
N ALA A 176 -1.72 -0.83 11.76
CA ALA A 176 -0.50 -0.80 10.96
C ALA A 176 0.36 -2.08 10.99
N PHE A 177 0.15 -3.00 11.94
CA PHE A 177 1.12 -4.06 12.22
C PHE A 177 0.66 -5.50 11.93
N GLY A 178 -0.54 -5.70 11.37
CA GLY A 178 -1.11 -7.02 11.05
C GLY A 178 -2.42 -7.32 11.79
N SER A 179 -3.04 -8.48 11.54
CA SER A 179 -4.24 -8.93 12.26
C SER A 179 -3.88 -9.98 13.32
N PRO A 180 -4.08 -9.71 14.62
CA PRO A 180 -3.85 -10.73 15.66
C PRO A 180 -4.86 -11.89 15.58
N GLN A 181 -6.04 -11.69 15.01
CA GLN A 181 -7.01 -12.76 14.84
C GLN A 181 -6.53 -13.77 13.78
N ARG A 182 -6.09 -13.27 12.62
CA ARG A 182 -5.68 -14.09 11.46
C ARG A 182 -4.20 -14.48 11.47
N LEU A 183 -3.37 -13.80 12.27
CA LEU A 183 -1.92 -13.95 12.31
C LEU A 183 -1.25 -13.62 10.95
N ASP A 184 -1.80 -12.62 10.25
CA ASP A 184 -1.37 -12.19 8.92
C ASP A 184 -0.93 -10.71 8.89
N TYR A 185 -0.15 -10.37 7.85
CA TYR A 185 0.25 -9.00 7.51
C TYR A 185 0.20 -8.81 6.00
N GLY A 186 -0.12 -7.60 5.53
CA GLY A 186 -0.14 -7.28 4.10
C GLY A 186 -0.41 -5.80 3.82
N THR A 187 -0.62 -5.48 2.55
CA THR A 187 -0.68 -4.10 2.03
C THR A 187 -1.79 -3.23 2.64
N GLY A 188 -2.86 -3.81 3.17
CA GLY A 188 -3.90 -3.09 3.92
C GLY A 188 -3.42 -2.56 5.28
N HIS A 189 -2.47 -3.25 5.91
CA HIS A 189 -1.81 -2.80 7.14
C HIS A 189 -0.76 -1.73 6.84
N GLU A 190 0.01 -1.91 5.76
CA GLU A 190 0.93 -0.89 5.22
C GLU A 190 0.18 0.42 4.90
N LEU A 191 -1.01 0.33 4.28
CA LEU A 191 -1.90 1.48 4.05
C LEU A 191 -2.38 2.15 5.34
N SER A 192 -2.63 1.37 6.41
CA SER A 192 -2.98 1.93 7.73
C SER A 192 -1.84 2.75 8.33
N PHE A 193 -0.58 2.33 8.15
CA PHE A 193 0.58 3.12 8.55
C PHE A 193 0.74 4.42 7.75
N LEU A 194 0.51 4.36 6.42
CA LEU A 194 0.50 5.58 5.59
C LEU A 194 -0.60 6.56 6.03
N ALA A 195 -1.78 6.05 6.42
CA ALA A 195 -2.84 6.87 6.98
C ALA A 195 -2.47 7.45 8.35
N PHE A 196 -1.80 6.70 9.24
CA PHE A 196 -1.27 7.26 10.49
C PHE A 196 -0.31 8.45 10.24
N LEU A 197 0.63 8.30 9.31
CA LEU A 197 1.55 9.39 8.93
C LEU A 197 0.82 10.55 8.25
N GLY A 198 -0.16 10.28 7.40
CA GLY A 198 -0.96 11.32 6.74
C GLY A 198 -1.85 12.08 7.73
N ALA A 199 -2.39 11.40 8.74
CA ALA A 199 -3.14 12.02 9.84
C ALA A 199 -2.26 12.98 10.64
N LEU A 200 -1.03 12.56 11.00
CA LEU A 200 -0.04 13.43 11.64
C LEU A 200 0.34 14.62 10.74
N TYR A 201 0.48 14.42 9.43
CA TYR A 201 0.74 15.50 8.48
C TYR A 201 -0.43 16.50 8.44
N LYS A 202 -1.69 16.02 8.39
CA LYS A 202 -2.89 16.89 8.43
C LYS A 202 -2.98 17.69 9.73
N LEU A 203 -2.56 17.11 10.86
CA LEU A 203 -2.47 17.77 12.16
C LEU A 203 -1.22 18.67 12.32
N SER A 204 -0.43 18.88 11.26
CA SER A 204 0.77 19.72 11.27
C SER A 204 1.87 19.26 12.24
N PHE A 205 2.01 17.95 12.45
CA PHE A 205 3.08 17.37 13.27
C PHE A 205 4.47 17.57 12.64
N PHE A 206 4.58 17.44 11.32
CA PHE A 206 5.82 17.62 10.55
C PHE A 206 6.09 19.08 10.17
N ASP A 207 5.48 20.04 10.88
CA ASP A 207 5.59 21.47 10.60
C ASP A 207 6.88 22.04 11.21
N ALA A 208 7.97 21.92 10.46
CA ALA A 208 9.27 22.50 10.75
C ALA A 208 9.63 23.56 9.69
N ASP A 209 10.49 24.52 10.04
CA ASP A 209 10.97 25.61 9.16
C ASP A 209 11.96 25.13 8.07
N THR A 210 11.71 23.96 7.49
CA THR A 210 12.57 23.27 6.52
C THR A 210 11.87 23.06 5.18
N ASP A 211 12.66 22.85 4.12
CA ASP A 211 12.19 22.47 2.79
C ASP A 211 11.15 21.33 2.86
N PRO A 212 9.90 21.53 2.36
CA PRO A 212 8.88 20.48 2.36
C PRO A 212 9.34 19.19 1.69
N ASP A 213 10.07 19.28 0.56
CA ASP A 213 10.63 18.11 -0.12
C ASP A 213 11.66 17.38 0.76
N ALA A 214 12.33 18.06 1.69
CA ALA A 214 13.25 17.45 2.67
C ALA A 214 12.51 16.80 3.84
N THR A 215 11.44 17.45 4.32
CA THR A 215 10.55 16.89 5.34
C THR A 215 9.90 15.60 4.86
N ASP A 216 9.34 15.60 3.65
CA ASP A 216 8.70 14.43 3.04
C ASP A 216 9.70 13.28 2.82
N ARG A 217 10.92 13.59 2.36
CA ARG A 217 12.04 12.62 2.28
C ARG A 217 12.34 12.01 3.65
N ALA A 218 12.38 12.83 4.69
CA ALA A 218 12.67 12.37 6.05
C ALA A 218 11.54 11.49 6.62
N ILE A 219 10.28 11.72 6.25
CA ILE A 219 9.16 10.81 6.57
C ILE A 219 9.40 9.43 5.94
N VAL A 220 9.72 9.37 4.65
CA VAL A 220 9.90 8.08 3.95
C VAL A 220 11.15 7.35 4.44
N LEU A 221 12.31 7.99 4.41
CA LEU A 221 13.58 7.36 4.79
C LEU A 221 13.69 7.15 6.31
N GLY A 222 13.19 8.09 7.10
CA GLY A 222 13.38 8.13 8.54
C GLY A 222 12.27 7.50 9.36
N VAL A 223 11.10 7.22 8.78
CA VAL A 223 9.97 6.61 9.49
C VAL A 223 9.39 5.40 8.76
N ILE A 224 9.10 5.51 7.45
CA ILE A 224 8.56 4.36 6.69
C ILE A 224 9.60 3.23 6.58
N GLU A 225 10.86 3.54 6.32
CA GLU A 225 11.90 2.50 6.24
C GLU A 225 12.16 1.77 7.57
N PRO A 226 12.30 2.46 8.72
CA PRO A 226 12.33 1.78 10.02
C PRO A 226 11.06 0.98 10.33
N TYR A 227 9.87 1.48 10.00
CA TYR A 227 8.62 0.72 10.14
C TYR A 227 8.66 -0.61 9.35
N LEU A 228 9.15 -0.58 8.10
CA LEU A 228 9.32 -1.79 7.29
C LEU A 228 10.32 -2.77 7.90
N ARG A 229 11.36 -2.30 8.62
CA ARG A 229 12.27 -3.17 9.39
C ARG A 229 11.54 -3.85 10.56
N VAL A 230 10.76 -3.10 11.34
CA VAL A 230 9.94 -3.65 12.44
C VAL A 230 8.96 -4.69 11.90
N VAL A 231 8.24 -4.39 10.81
CA VAL A 231 7.32 -5.32 10.14
C VAL A 231 8.04 -6.60 9.68
N ARG A 232 9.21 -6.49 9.04
CA ARG A 232 10.02 -7.67 8.65
C ARG A 232 10.43 -8.50 9.86
N ARG A 233 10.81 -7.86 10.98
CA ARG A 233 11.12 -8.56 12.25
C ARG A 233 9.87 -9.28 12.81
N LEU A 234 8.68 -8.67 12.74
CA LEU A 234 7.42 -9.30 13.15
C LEU A 234 7.07 -10.51 12.26
N ILE A 235 7.15 -10.37 10.93
CA ILE A 235 6.91 -11.44 9.96
C ILE A 235 7.85 -12.63 10.24
N LEU A 236 9.15 -12.40 10.43
CA LEU A 236 10.11 -13.45 10.71
C LEU A 236 9.93 -14.09 12.10
N THR A 237 9.73 -13.26 13.14
CA THR A 237 9.63 -13.75 14.53
C THR A 237 8.36 -14.56 14.76
N TYR A 238 7.24 -14.12 14.19
CA TYR A 238 5.94 -14.75 14.37
C TYR A 238 5.48 -15.55 13.16
N THR A 239 6.29 -15.72 12.12
CA THR A 239 5.93 -16.44 10.88
C THR A 239 4.57 -16.00 10.33
N LEU A 240 4.34 -14.68 10.27
CA LEU A 240 3.05 -14.12 9.86
C LEU A 240 2.71 -14.50 8.43
N GLU A 241 1.43 -14.75 8.17
CA GLU A 241 0.94 -15.15 6.86
C GLU A 241 0.72 -13.94 5.91
N PRO A 242 0.84 -14.11 4.59
CA PRO A 242 0.49 -13.08 3.61
C PRO A 242 -1.01 -12.75 3.62
N ALA A 243 -1.37 -11.54 4.03
CA ALA A 243 -2.77 -11.09 4.09
C ALA A 243 -3.30 -10.72 2.70
N GLY A 244 -4.44 -11.31 2.31
CA GLY A 244 -5.03 -11.12 0.99
C GLY A 244 -4.32 -11.96 -0.07
N SER A 245 -4.69 -13.24 -0.17
CA SER A 245 -3.99 -14.22 -1.00
C SER A 245 -4.12 -13.95 -2.51
N HIS A 246 -3.17 -13.19 -3.08
CA HIS A 246 -2.89 -13.19 -4.52
C HIS A 246 -2.01 -14.40 -4.92
N GLY A 247 -1.43 -15.09 -3.93
CA GLY A 247 -0.43 -16.13 -4.15
C GLY A 247 0.76 -15.57 -4.93
N VAL A 248 1.30 -16.39 -5.84
CA VAL A 248 2.46 -16.05 -6.68
C VAL A 248 2.17 -14.92 -7.70
N TRP A 249 0.90 -14.50 -7.84
CA TRP A 249 0.47 -13.39 -8.72
C TRP A 249 0.42 -12.02 -8.01
N GLY A 250 0.82 -11.94 -6.74
CA GLY A 250 1.09 -10.67 -6.07
C GLY A 250 2.39 -10.02 -6.57
N LEU A 251 2.57 -8.72 -6.29
CA LEU A 251 3.87 -8.07 -6.46
C LEU A 251 4.89 -8.64 -5.46
N ASP A 252 4.45 -8.75 -4.21
CA ASP A 252 5.16 -9.25 -3.04
C ASP A 252 4.11 -9.82 -2.08
N ASP A 253 4.53 -10.63 -1.11
CA ASP A 253 3.63 -11.28 -0.16
C ASP A 253 3.02 -10.29 0.86
N HIS A 254 3.74 -9.20 1.20
CA HIS A 254 3.47 -8.37 2.37
C HIS A 254 3.40 -6.87 2.06
N SER A 255 4.24 -6.37 1.14
CA SER A 255 4.54 -4.94 1.00
C SER A 255 4.36 -4.41 -0.42
N PHE A 256 4.01 -3.13 -0.55
CA PHE A 256 3.90 -2.45 -1.85
C PHE A 256 4.71 -1.14 -1.87
N MET A 257 4.63 -0.34 -0.81
CA MET A 257 5.31 0.95 -0.69
C MET A 257 6.83 0.91 -0.91
N PRO A 258 7.60 -0.13 -0.51
CA PRO A 258 9.03 -0.22 -0.82
C PRO A 258 9.35 -0.14 -2.31
N TYR A 259 8.48 -0.69 -3.16
CA TYR A 259 8.65 -0.71 -4.61
C TYR A 259 8.28 0.62 -5.25
N ILE A 260 7.32 1.34 -4.68
CA ILE A 260 6.98 2.72 -5.07
C ILE A 260 8.16 3.62 -4.74
N PHE A 261 8.49 3.78 -3.46
CA PHE A 261 9.53 4.71 -3.00
C PHE A 261 10.92 4.33 -3.54
N GLY A 262 11.25 3.03 -3.57
CA GLY A 262 12.53 2.56 -4.07
C GLY A 262 12.74 2.76 -5.58
N SER A 263 11.68 2.68 -6.39
CA SER A 263 11.80 3.05 -7.81
C SER A 263 11.90 4.56 -8.01
N ALA A 264 11.24 5.37 -7.15
CA ALA A 264 11.38 6.83 -7.16
C ALA A 264 12.82 7.31 -6.92
N GLN A 265 13.56 6.66 -6.01
CA GLN A 265 14.98 6.97 -5.73
C GLN A 265 15.88 6.88 -6.98
N LEU A 266 15.45 6.17 -8.03
CA LEU A 266 16.27 5.84 -9.21
C LEU A 266 15.80 6.51 -10.50
N THR A 267 14.74 7.32 -10.48
CA THR A 267 14.17 7.97 -11.68
C THR A 267 15.07 9.08 -12.23
N THR A 268 14.76 9.55 -13.44
CA THR A 268 15.39 10.73 -14.04
C THR A 268 15.33 11.94 -13.09
N PRO A 269 16.39 12.76 -12.94
CA PRO A 269 16.36 13.89 -12.02
C PRO A 269 15.40 15.01 -12.46
N ILE A 270 14.71 15.65 -11.50
CA ILE A 270 13.86 16.83 -11.69
C ILE A 270 14.50 18.11 -11.09
N THR A 271 14.00 19.29 -11.41
CA THR A 271 14.53 20.54 -10.82
C THR A 271 14.06 20.71 -9.38
N GLN A 272 14.97 21.11 -8.48
CA GLN A 272 14.61 21.42 -7.08
C GLN A 272 13.63 22.60 -7.04
N GLY A 273 12.57 22.48 -6.23
CA GLY A 273 11.56 23.54 -6.06
C GLY A 273 10.66 23.81 -7.29
N SER A 274 10.80 23.08 -8.41
CA SER A 274 9.82 23.13 -9.49
C SER A 274 8.59 22.28 -9.14
N ALA A 275 7.49 22.43 -9.88
CA ALA A 275 6.35 21.51 -9.85
C ALA A 275 6.38 20.51 -11.02
N GLU A 276 7.56 20.17 -11.52
CA GLU A 276 7.69 19.05 -12.46
C GLU A 276 7.04 17.79 -11.86
N PRO A 277 6.19 17.07 -12.63
CA PRO A 277 5.63 15.81 -12.21
C PRO A 277 6.72 14.72 -12.14
N MET A 278 6.36 13.56 -11.59
CA MET A 278 7.26 12.41 -11.61
C MET A 278 7.67 12.04 -13.05
N PRO A 279 8.96 11.78 -13.32
CA PRO A 279 9.40 11.31 -14.63
C PRO A 279 8.68 10.03 -15.02
N THR A 280 8.10 10.00 -16.22
CA THR A 280 7.39 8.82 -16.71
C THR A 280 8.31 7.70 -17.17
N GLU A 281 9.57 8.02 -17.49
CA GLU A 281 10.59 7.15 -18.10
C GLU A 281 12.01 7.63 -17.71
N GLY A 282 13.01 6.82 -18.00
CA GLY A 282 14.43 7.05 -17.72
C GLY A 282 14.83 6.75 -16.27
N SER A 283 16.13 6.92 -16.01
CA SER A 283 16.78 6.67 -14.72
C SER A 283 17.86 7.71 -14.46
N VAL A 284 18.21 7.97 -13.20
CA VAL A 284 19.40 8.78 -12.87
C VAL A 284 20.69 8.07 -13.33
N ARG A 285 21.68 8.86 -13.77
CA ARG A 285 23.00 8.36 -14.18
C ARG A 285 23.63 7.56 -13.02
N GLY A 286 24.00 6.31 -13.28
CA GLY A 286 24.60 5.42 -12.30
C GLY A 286 23.60 4.55 -11.53
N ALA A 287 22.29 4.69 -11.74
CA ALA A 287 21.30 3.76 -11.22
C ALA A 287 21.57 2.32 -11.72
N PRO A 288 21.32 1.28 -10.91
CA PRO A 288 21.29 -0.11 -11.36
C PRO A 288 20.33 -0.29 -12.54
N LYS A 289 20.54 -1.32 -13.36
CA LYS A 289 19.56 -1.67 -14.41
C LYS A 289 18.33 -2.30 -13.76
N THR A 290 17.18 -2.14 -14.39
CA THR A 290 15.91 -2.75 -13.97
C THR A 290 16.05 -4.28 -13.82
N GLY A 291 16.68 -4.93 -14.81
CA GLY A 291 17.03 -6.35 -14.79
C GLY A 291 18.15 -6.76 -13.81
N ASP A 292 18.65 -5.87 -12.95
CA ASP A 292 19.60 -6.25 -11.90
C ASP A 292 18.90 -6.75 -10.61
N ILE A 293 17.58 -6.52 -10.46
CA ILE A 293 16.83 -7.02 -9.28
C ILE A 293 16.80 -8.54 -9.19
N VAL A 294 16.99 -9.26 -10.30
CA VAL A 294 17.02 -10.74 -10.33
C VAL A 294 18.41 -11.32 -10.07
N LYS A 295 19.41 -10.47 -9.74
CA LYS A 295 20.82 -10.85 -9.52
C LYS A 295 21.17 -10.73 -8.03
N PRO A 296 21.23 -11.84 -7.27
CA PRO A 296 21.41 -11.79 -5.81
C PRO A 296 22.60 -10.94 -5.35
N ALA A 297 23.74 -11.00 -6.03
CA ALA A 297 24.92 -10.20 -5.69
C ALA A 297 24.72 -8.69 -5.87
N VAL A 298 23.92 -8.24 -6.85
CA VAL A 298 23.59 -6.81 -7.01
C VAL A 298 22.55 -6.38 -6.00
N VAL A 299 21.57 -7.24 -5.72
CA VAL A 299 20.57 -7.01 -4.66
C VAL A 299 21.26 -6.82 -3.31
N GLU A 300 22.19 -7.71 -2.95
CA GLU A 300 22.93 -7.61 -1.70
C GLU A 300 23.80 -6.34 -1.62
N ALA A 301 24.40 -5.91 -2.72
CA ALA A 301 25.14 -4.65 -2.80
C ALA A 301 24.26 -3.38 -2.82
N GLN A 302 22.94 -3.50 -3.02
CA GLN A 302 22.02 -2.35 -3.15
C GLN A 302 20.94 -2.28 -2.07
N ARG A 303 20.68 -3.36 -1.33
CA ARG A 303 19.62 -3.45 -0.30
C ARG A 303 19.81 -2.49 0.88
N GLY A 304 21.03 -2.02 1.11
CA GLY A 304 21.35 -0.99 2.10
C GLY A 304 21.21 0.46 1.59
N GLU A 305 21.14 0.66 0.27
CA GLU A 305 21.09 1.99 -0.35
C GLU A 305 19.73 2.32 -0.97
N ASN A 306 18.94 1.32 -1.39
CA ASN A 306 17.68 1.52 -2.10
C ASN A 306 16.54 0.66 -1.54
N MET A 307 15.34 1.26 -1.40
CA MET A 307 14.18 0.61 -0.78
C MET A 307 13.59 -0.55 -1.60
N TYR A 308 13.68 -0.50 -2.93
CA TYR A 308 13.22 -1.55 -3.84
C TYR A 308 14.13 -2.78 -3.68
N PHE A 309 15.45 -2.56 -3.77
CA PHE A 309 16.44 -3.61 -3.54
C PHE A 309 16.41 -4.13 -2.09
N SER A 310 16.03 -3.29 -1.11
CA SER A 310 15.79 -3.71 0.28
C SER A 310 14.66 -4.74 0.40
N ALA A 311 13.54 -4.52 -0.32
CA ALA A 311 12.43 -5.47 -0.34
C ALA A 311 12.76 -6.74 -1.14
N VAL A 312 13.41 -6.63 -2.31
CA VAL A 312 13.89 -7.79 -3.07
C VAL A 312 14.93 -8.60 -2.28
N GLY A 313 15.77 -7.94 -1.48
CA GLY A 313 16.68 -8.61 -0.55
C GLY A 313 15.93 -9.45 0.49
N PHE A 314 14.87 -8.90 1.08
CA PHE A 314 14.00 -9.65 2.00
C PHE A 314 13.31 -10.85 1.33
N ILE A 315 12.85 -10.73 0.08
CA ILE A 315 12.36 -11.88 -0.71
C ILE A 315 13.44 -12.97 -0.81
N ASN A 316 14.69 -12.62 -1.14
CA ASN A 316 15.79 -13.58 -1.27
C ASN A 316 16.17 -14.24 0.07
N ASP A 317 15.97 -13.56 1.19
CA ASP A 317 16.18 -14.12 2.52
C ASP A 317 15.13 -15.19 2.84
N VAL A 318 13.84 -14.95 2.54
CA VAL A 318 12.72 -15.82 2.95
C VAL A 318 12.33 -16.88 1.91
N LYS A 319 12.35 -16.55 0.61
CA LYS A 319 12.03 -17.47 -0.48
C LYS A 319 13.28 -18.18 -0.99
N LYS A 320 13.10 -19.35 -1.63
CA LYS A 320 14.18 -20.17 -2.19
C LYS A 320 13.74 -20.71 -3.55
N GLY A 321 14.71 -21.03 -4.41
CA GLY A 321 14.48 -21.39 -5.81
C GLY A 321 14.75 -20.21 -6.76
N PRO A 322 14.47 -20.38 -8.06
CA PRO A 322 14.60 -19.32 -9.06
C PRO A 322 13.61 -18.18 -8.83
N PHE A 323 14.07 -16.93 -8.98
CA PHE A 323 13.26 -15.73 -8.71
C PHE A 323 11.95 -15.66 -9.51
N TRP A 324 11.98 -16.14 -10.77
CA TRP A 324 10.81 -16.16 -11.65
C TRP A 324 9.73 -17.18 -11.23
N GLU A 325 10.06 -18.20 -10.43
CA GLU A 325 9.09 -19.18 -9.93
C GLU A 325 8.27 -18.63 -8.76
N HIS A 326 8.90 -17.84 -7.88
CA HIS A 326 8.29 -17.37 -6.63
C HIS A 326 7.89 -15.89 -6.62
N SER A 327 8.33 -15.12 -7.62
CA SER A 327 8.08 -13.68 -7.79
C SER A 327 7.97 -13.27 -9.27
N PRO A 328 7.11 -13.92 -10.10
CA PRO A 328 7.03 -13.68 -11.54
C PRO A 328 6.65 -12.23 -11.89
N ILE A 329 5.77 -11.57 -11.12
CA ILE A 329 5.40 -10.17 -11.39
C ILE A 329 6.63 -9.23 -11.29
N LEU A 330 7.46 -9.40 -10.27
CA LEU A 330 8.73 -8.66 -10.16
C LEU A 330 9.72 -9.06 -11.26
N PHE A 331 9.75 -10.34 -11.65
CA PHE A 331 10.59 -10.81 -12.76
C PHE A 331 10.20 -10.15 -14.09
N ASP A 332 8.90 -10.07 -14.40
CA ASP A 332 8.38 -9.39 -15.60
C ASP A 332 8.67 -7.88 -15.55
N VAL A 333 8.48 -7.23 -14.40
CA VAL A 333 8.82 -5.82 -14.17
C VAL A 333 10.33 -5.57 -14.36
N SER A 334 11.19 -6.54 -14.04
CA SER A 334 12.64 -6.45 -14.31
C SER A 334 12.98 -6.33 -15.80
N GLY A 335 12.08 -6.80 -16.68
CA GLY A 335 12.22 -6.71 -18.13
C GLY A 335 11.94 -5.32 -18.73
N VAL A 336 11.39 -4.38 -17.95
CA VAL A 336 11.07 -3.01 -18.40
C VAL A 336 12.35 -2.26 -18.79
N ARG A 337 12.41 -1.82 -20.06
CA ARG A 337 13.61 -1.18 -20.64
C ARG A 337 13.64 0.34 -20.50
N ASP A 338 12.48 0.97 -20.32
CA ASP A 338 12.32 2.43 -20.30
C ASP A 338 12.75 3.07 -18.96
N GLY A 339 13.55 2.36 -18.14
CA GLY A 339 14.11 2.84 -16.89
C GLY A 339 13.15 2.87 -15.69
N TRP A 340 13.68 3.36 -14.57
CA TRP A 340 12.98 3.35 -13.28
C TRP A 340 11.77 4.28 -13.22
N GLY A 341 11.72 5.36 -14.02
CA GLY A 341 10.52 6.21 -14.16
C GLY A 341 9.30 5.41 -14.65
N LYS A 342 9.51 4.49 -15.60
CA LYS A 342 8.44 3.63 -16.12
C LYS A 342 7.98 2.61 -15.08
N ILE A 343 8.92 2.03 -14.31
CA ILE A 343 8.60 1.16 -13.18
C ILE A 343 7.82 1.94 -12.12
N ASN A 344 8.26 3.13 -11.68
CA ASN A 344 7.58 3.93 -10.67
C ASN A 344 6.13 4.29 -11.08
N LYS A 345 5.95 4.73 -12.33
CA LYS A 345 4.63 4.96 -12.94
C LYS A 345 3.76 3.69 -12.93
N GLY A 346 4.35 2.53 -13.20
CA GLY A 346 3.70 1.22 -13.12
C GLY A 346 3.28 0.85 -11.70
N MET A 347 4.19 0.98 -10.73
CA MET A 347 3.93 0.71 -9.31
C MET A 347 2.80 1.59 -8.77
N LEU A 348 2.79 2.89 -9.06
CA LEU A 348 1.71 3.80 -8.66
C LEU A 348 0.34 3.40 -9.23
N LYS A 349 0.28 2.99 -10.51
CA LYS A 349 -0.95 2.48 -11.12
C LYS A 349 -1.40 1.16 -10.49
N MET A 350 -0.46 0.24 -10.28
CA MET A 350 -0.75 -1.08 -9.72
C MET A 350 -1.15 -1.00 -8.25
N PHE A 351 -0.59 -0.08 -7.45
CA PHE A 351 -1.05 0.20 -6.09
C PHE A 351 -2.52 0.64 -6.09
N ASN A 352 -2.91 1.54 -6.99
CA ASN A 352 -4.29 1.98 -7.07
C ASN A 352 -5.24 0.81 -7.43
N ALA A 353 -4.85 -0.07 -8.36
CA ALA A 353 -5.66 -1.20 -8.80
C ALA A 353 -5.72 -2.37 -7.79
N GLU A 354 -4.57 -2.76 -7.23
CA GLU A 354 -4.43 -3.99 -6.42
C GLU A 354 -4.41 -3.74 -4.91
N VAL A 355 -4.29 -2.48 -4.46
CA VAL A 355 -4.49 -2.10 -3.05
C VAL A 355 -5.81 -1.33 -2.92
N LEU A 356 -5.91 -0.10 -3.45
CA LEU A 356 -7.05 0.78 -3.17
C LEU A 356 -8.37 0.32 -3.79
N GLN A 357 -8.34 -0.26 -5.00
CA GLN A 357 -9.52 -0.81 -5.68
C GLN A 357 -9.78 -2.29 -5.33
N LYS A 358 -9.09 -2.84 -4.32
CA LYS A 358 -9.15 -4.26 -3.97
C LYS A 358 -9.91 -4.49 -2.66
N PHE A 359 -11.20 -4.81 -2.77
CA PHE A 359 -12.08 -4.98 -1.60
C PHE A 359 -11.47 -5.81 -0.44
N PRO A 360 -10.88 -7.01 -0.67
CA PRO A 360 -10.27 -7.78 0.42
C PRO A 360 -9.17 -7.06 1.20
N VAL A 361 -8.49 -6.10 0.57
CA VAL A 361 -7.40 -5.30 1.15
C VAL A 361 -7.93 -4.10 1.91
N VAL A 362 -8.81 -3.29 1.30
CA VAL A 362 -9.32 -2.05 1.92
C VAL A 362 -10.54 -2.22 2.83
N GLN A 363 -11.21 -3.38 2.84
CA GLN A 363 -12.38 -3.62 3.72
C GLN A 363 -12.10 -3.38 5.21
N HIS A 364 -10.85 -3.50 5.66
CA HIS A 364 -10.45 -3.29 7.06
C HIS A 364 -10.01 -1.85 7.36
N PHE A 365 -9.94 -0.97 6.37
CA PHE A 365 -9.60 0.43 6.57
C PHE A 365 -10.74 1.15 7.30
N THR A 366 -10.40 1.89 8.36
CA THR A 366 -11.34 2.67 9.17
C THR A 366 -11.36 4.13 8.73
N PHE A 367 -12.53 4.73 8.66
CA PHE A 367 -12.73 6.12 8.24
C PHE A 367 -13.14 6.96 9.44
N GLY A 368 -12.42 8.05 9.66
CA GLY A 368 -12.75 9.10 10.63
C GLY A 368 -12.87 10.45 9.91
N SER A 369 -12.62 11.56 10.60
CA SER A 369 -12.61 12.89 9.97
C SER A 369 -11.31 13.19 9.21
N LEU A 370 -10.18 12.60 9.61
CA LEU A 370 -8.87 12.84 9.01
C LEU A 370 -8.74 12.15 7.64
N PHE A 371 -9.41 11.01 7.46
CA PHE A 371 -9.65 10.39 6.16
C PHE A 371 -11.15 10.18 6.00
N SER A 372 -11.84 11.24 5.57
CA SER A 372 -13.31 11.27 5.54
C SER A 372 -13.92 10.42 4.43
N TRP A 373 -14.99 9.73 4.79
CA TRP A 373 -15.91 9.05 3.87
C TRP A 373 -16.81 10.01 3.09
N ASP A 374 -16.77 11.31 3.38
CA ASP A 374 -17.48 12.33 2.61
C ASP A 374 -17.02 12.34 1.15
N GLN A 375 -17.96 12.60 0.25
CA GLN A 375 -17.67 12.70 -1.18
C GLN A 375 -16.68 13.85 -1.46
N ASP A 376 -15.67 13.57 -2.27
CA ASP A 376 -14.78 14.57 -2.82
C ASP A 376 -15.54 15.35 -3.91
N PRO A 377 -15.73 16.67 -3.79
CA PRO A 377 -16.50 17.46 -4.75
C PRO A 377 -15.86 17.47 -6.15
N ASP A 378 -14.55 17.22 -6.24
CA ASP A 378 -13.79 17.15 -7.50
C ASP A 378 -13.68 15.71 -8.06
N ALA A 379 -14.38 14.74 -7.46
CA ALA A 379 -14.32 13.34 -7.89
C ALA A 379 -14.89 13.13 -9.30
N ALA A 380 -14.08 12.49 -10.16
CA ALA A 380 -14.56 11.97 -11.43
C ALA A 380 -15.52 10.78 -11.19
N PRO A 381 -16.60 10.62 -11.98
CA PRO A 381 -17.51 9.49 -11.84
C PRO A 381 -16.80 8.16 -12.10
N VAL A 382 -17.04 7.18 -11.23
CA VAL A 382 -16.38 5.86 -11.27
C VAL A 382 -16.82 5.08 -12.49
N ALA A 383 -15.88 4.73 -13.37
CA ALA A 383 -16.12 3.75 -14.42
C ALA A 383 -16.29 2.34 -13.79
N PRO A 384 -17.28 1.54 -14.20
CA PRO A 384 -17.53 0.23 -13.59
C PRO A 384 -16.33 -0.71 -13.79
N SER A 385 -15.70 -1.10 -12.68
CA SER A 385 -14.59 -2.05 -12.67
C SER A 385 -15.10 -3.49 -12.69
N VAL A 386 -14.50 -4.34 -13.53
CA VAL A 386 -14.77 -5.78 -13.60
C VAL A 386 -14.55 -6.48 -12.25
N HIS A 387 -13.64 -5.93 -11.41
CA HIS A 387 -13.38 -6.42 -10.06
C HIS A 387 -14.45 -6.05 -9.03
N ALA A 388 -15.31 -5.05 -9.30
CA ALA A 388 -16.44 -4.72 -8.43
C ALA A 388 -17.70 -5.53 -8.80
N ALA A 389 -17.90 -5.82 -10.09
CA ALA A 389 -19.08 -6.53 -10.60
C ALA A 389 -19.11 -8.03 -10.25
N ASN A 390 -17.93 -8.68 -10.14
CA ASN A 390 -17.81 -10.14 -9.98
C ASN A 390 -17.58 -10.61 -8.53
N GLN A 391 -17.93 -9.82 -7.51
CA GLN A 391 -17.71 -10.21 -6.11
C GLN A 391 -18.92 -10.95 -5.50
N PRO A 392 -18.69 -12.03 -4.72
CA PRO A 392 -19.76 -12.71 -4.03
C PRO A 392 -20.36 -11.83 -2.92
N SER A 393 -21.67 -11.63 -2.96
CA SER A 393 -22.43 -10.95 -1.92
C SER A 393 -22.56 -11.84 -0.68
N TYR A 394 -21.64 -11.66 0.28
CA TYR A 394 -21.76 -12.26 1.62
C TYR A 394 -22.88 -11.58 2.43
N ASN A 395 -24.12 -11.94 2.12
CA ASN A 395 -25.26 -11.68 2.99
C ASN A 395 -25.10 -12.47 4.30
N TYR A 396 -24.63 -11.81 5.35
CA TYR A 396 -24.90 -12.26 6.70
C TYR A 396 -26.41 -12.12 6.94
N PRO A 397 -27.15 -13.20 7.24
CA PRO A 397 -28.56 -13.08 7.60
C PRO A 397 -28.65 -12.34 8.94
N ALA A 398 -29.11 -11.08 8.89
CA ALA A 398 -29.41 -10.33 10.10
C ALA A 398 -30.49 -11.10 10.88
N THR A 399 -30.20 -11.44 12.14
CA THR A 399 -31.16 -12.11 13.02
C THR A 399 -32.39 -11.21 13.17
N THR A 400 -33.52 -11.64 12.62
CA THR A 400 -34.78 -10.90 12.66
C THR A 400 -35.26 -10.75 14.10
N ALA A 401 -35.23 -9.51 14.61
CA ALA A 401 -35.92 -9.17 15.85
C ALA A 401 -37.45 -9.33 15.64
N PRO A 402 -38.19 -10.02 16.53
CA PRO A 402 -39.64 -10.09 16.45
C PRO A 402 -40.28 -8.72 16.77
N PRO A 403 -41.46 -8.39 16.20
CA PRO A 403 -42.18 -7.16 16.53
C PRO A 403 -42.77 -7.21 17.96
N PRO A 404 -43.01 -6.05 18.60
CA PRO A 404 -43.45 -6.00 19.99
C PRO A 404 -44.91 -6.45 20.16
N GLY A 405 -45.12 -7.52 20.94
CA GLY A 405 -46.41 -8.05 21.34
C GLY A 405 -46.52 -8.17 22.87
N GLN A 406 -47.71 -7.93 23.41
CA GLN A 406 -47.94 -7.70 24.85
C GLN A 406 -48.01 -8.99 25.68
N GLY A 407 -47.42 -8.94 26.89
CA GLY A 407 -48.04 -9.52 28.09
C GLY A 407 -47.57 -10.91 28.58
N ALA A 408 -47.58 -11.03 29.91
CA ALA A 408 -47.42 -12.25 30.73
C ALA A 408 -46.06 -13.01 30.63
N GLY A 409 -45.32 -13.05 31.74
CA GLY A 409 -44.10 -13.84 31.87
C GLY A 409 -44.33 -15.19 32.57
N THR A 410 -43.29 -16.03 32.62
CA THR A 410 -43.04 -17.03 33.68
C THR A 410 -41.62 -17.59 33.55
N ALA A 411 -41.13 -18.25 34.62
CA ALA A 411 -39.71 -18.57 34.82
C ALA A 411 -39.19 -19.82 34.07
N ALA A 412 -37.86 -19.96 34.02
CA ALA A 412 -37.15 -21.03 33.34
C ALA A 412 -37.26 -22.40 34.06
N PRO A 413 -37.46 -23.52 33.32
CA PRO A 413 -37.49 -24.87 33.89
C PRO A 413 -36.21 -25.67 33.60
N TRP A 414 -35.25 -25.63 34.53
CA TRP A 414 -34.13 -26.60 34.57
C TRP A 414 -33.95 -27.15 35.99
N VAL A 415 -34.86 -28.03 36.41
CA VAL A 415 -34.77 -28.78 37.68
C VAL A 415 -35.19 -30.23 37.46
N ALA A 416 -34.34 -31.16 37.89
CA ALA A 416 -34.50 -32.63 37.91
C ALA A 416 -34.68 -33.34 36.53
N GLY A 417 -34.22 -34.57 36.33
CA GLY A 417 -33.39 -35.44 37.18
C GLY A 417 -33.93 -36.86 37.36
N GLY A 418 -33.35 -37.84 36.67
CA GLY A 418 -33.25 -39.23 37.16
C GLY A 418 -34.06 -40.36 36.49
N GLN A 419 -33.30 -41.33 35.95
CA GLN A 419 -33.55 -42.80 35.91
C GLN A 419 -34.65 -43.40 34.99
N GLY A 420 -34.33 -44.49 34.26
CA GLY A 420 -35.37 -45.18 33.46
C GLY A 420 -35.12 -46.44 32.58
N ARG A 421 -33.94 -47.07 32.50
CA ARG A 421 -33.71 -48.46 31.94
C ARG A 421 -33.98 -48.73 30.43
N ALA A 422 -33.15 -49.61 29.82
CA ALA A 422 -33.14 -50.03 28.39
C ALA A 422 -33.38 -51.57 28.27
N PRO A 423 -33.08 -52.33 27.18
CA PRO A 423 -32.68 -52.05 25.77
C PRO A 423 -33.80 -52.60 24.79
N PRO A 424 -33.59 -53.13 23.55
CA PRO A 424 -32.49 -53.14 22.56
C PRO A 424 -32.89 -52.57 21.16
N GLY A 425 -32.12 -52.64 20.06
CA GLY A 425 -30.68 -52.91 19.88
C GLY A 425 -30.33 -53.46 18.47
N THR A 426 -29.66 -52.65 17.64
CA THR A 426 -28.94 -53.03 16.40
C THR A 426 -27.85 -51.98 16.15
N GLY A 427 -26.65 -52.40 15.73
CA GLY A 427 -25.48 -51.52 15.66
C GLY A 427 -25.04 -51.08 14.25
N THR A 428 -23.93 -50.34 14.28
CA THR A 428 -22.91 -50.13 13.23
C THR A 428 -23.18 -49.25 11.99
N ALA A 429 -22.30 -48.24 11.89
CA ALA A 429 -21.49 -47.84 10.73
C ALA A 429 -21.77 -46.45 10.11
N ALA A 430 -20.69 -45.69 9.90
CA ALA A 430 -20.67 -44.36 9.28
C ALA A 430 -20.50 -44.46 7.76
N PRO A 431 -21.03 -43.49 6.97
CA PRO A 431 -21.37 -43.72 5.56
C PRO A 431 -20.23 -43.50 4.54
N TRP A 432 -18.95 -43.57 4.94
CA TRP A 432 -17.81 -43.34 4.03
C TRP A 432 -17.09 -44.62 3.56
N ALA A 433 -17.62 -45.80 3.88
CA ALA A 433 -17.04 -47.10 3.51
C ALA A 433 -17.81 -47.80 2.37
N ALA A 434 -17.71 -47.28 1.15
CA ALA A 434 -17.94 -48.07 -0.08
C ALA A 434 -17.35 -47.37 -1.31
N GLY A 435 -16.46 -48.04 -2.04
CA GLY A 435 -16.02 -47.61 -3.37
C GLY A 435 -16.02 -48.79 -4.33
N ALA A 436 -16.64 -48.63 -5.51
CA ALA A 436 -16.37 -49.44 -6.70
C ALA A 436 -17.00 -48.83 -7.98
N ALA A 437 -16.15 -48.62 -8.99
CA ALA A 437 -16.37 -48.73 -10.45
C ALA A 437 -17.71 -48.30 -11.12
N GLY A 438 -17.63 -47.33 -12.05
CA GLY A 438 -18.71 -47.02 -13.01
C GLY A 438 -18.37 -45.98 -14.09
N ARG A 439 -17.89 -46.44 -15.26
CA ARG A 439 -17.72 -45.78 -16.59
C ARG A 439 -18.09 -44.29 -16.78
N MET A 440 -17.16 -43.51 -17.35
CA MET A 440 -17.40 -42.17 -17.92
C MET A 440 -17.80 -42.20 -19.42
N PRO A 441 -18.67 -41.29 -19.91
CA PRO A 441 -18.78 -40.87 -21.31
C PRO A 441 -17.93 -39.60 -21.62
N PRO A 442 -17.66 -39.27 -22.90
CA PRO A 442 -16.54 -38.39 -23.30
C PRO A 442 -16.87 -36.89 -23.43
N PRO A 443 -15.87 -35.99 -23.35
CA PRO A 443 -16.01 -34.57 -23.66
C PRO A 443 -15.87 -34.27 -25.17
N GLY A 444 -16.63 -33.29 -25.67
CA GLY A 444 -16.64 -32.90 -27.08
C GLY A 444 -15.86 -31.62 -27.40
N ALA A 445 -15.09 -31.67 -28.50
CA ALA A 445 -14.62 -30.58 -29.37
C ALA A 445 -14.04 -29.29 -28.73
N GLY A 446 -12.71 -29.25 -28.61
CA GLY A 446 -11.93 -27.99 -28.64
C GLY A 446 -11.38 -27.69 -30.06
N ILE A 447 -10.96 -26.45 -30.30
CA ILE A 447 -10.28 -25.99 -31.53
C ILE A 447 -8.90 -25.39 -31.13
N PRO A 448 -7.83 -25.52 -31.96
CA PRO A 448 -6.49 -25.80 -31.43
C PRO A 448 -5.44 -24.69 -31.68
N TYR A 449 -4.15 -25.10 -31.71
CA TYR A 449 -2.89 -24.40 -32.02
C TYR A 449 -2.08 -23.92 -30.80
N SER A 450 -0.76 -24.10 -30.74
CA SER A 450 0.18 -24.83 -31.62
C SER A 450 1.45 -25.28 -30.86
N ARG A 451 2.10 -26.37 -31.30
CA ARG A 451 3.30 -26.93 -30.65
C ARG A 451 4.59 -26.29 -31.14
N GLN A 452 5.58 -26.18 -30.25
CA GLN A 452 7.00 -26.07 -30.61
C GLN A 452 7.53 -27.37 -31.26
N PRO A 453 8.54 -27.29 -32.14
CA PRO A 453 9.42 -28.42 -32.47
C PRO A 453 10.82 -28.26 -31.85
N THR A 454 11.39 -29.39 -31.40
CA THR A 454 12.78 -29.50 -30.91
C THR A 454 13.78 -29.88 -32.02
N ALA A 455 15.08 -29.71 -31.75
CA ALA A 455 16.15 -29.71 -32.74
C ALA A 455 16.56 -31.07 -33.35
N ALA A 456 17.23 -31.01 -34.51
CA ALA A 456 18.12 -32.04 -35.05
C ALA A 456 19.26 -31.40 -35.86
N THR A 457 20.45 -32.02 -35.85
CA THR A 457 21.71 -31.50 -36.44
C THR A 457 22.13 -32.23 -37.72
N SER A 458 22.66 -31.53 -38.73
CA SER A 458 24.02 -31.78 -39.32
C SER A 458 24.26 -31.19 -40.73
N ARG A 459 25.55 -30.90 -41.00
CA ARG A 459 26.24 -30.64 -42.29
C ARG A 459 26.00 -29.32 -43.05
N ALA A 460 27.02 -28.93 -43.83
CA ALA A 460 27.27 -27.60 -44.43
C ALA A 460 27.75 -27.72 -45.91
N PRO A 461 28.35 -26.69 -46.57
CA PRO A 461 27.71 -25.88 -47.63
C PRO A 461 28.43 -26.04 -49.03
N PRO A 462 28.15 -25.26 -50.12
CA PRO A 462 28.50 -23.82 -50.26
C PRO A 462 27.52 -22.94 -51.12
N ALA A 463 27.92 -21.69 -51.39
CA ALA A 463 27.20 -20.53 -51.98
C ALA A 463 27.26 -20.48 -53.55
N PRO A 464 26.99 -19.35 -54.27
CA PRO A 464 26.36 -18.05 -53.94
C PRO A 464 25.25 -17.57 -54.92
N GLY A 465 24.46 -16.55 -54.54
CA GLY A 465 23.54 -15.85 -55.46
C GLY A 465 22.91 -14.58 -54.87
N MET A 466 23.01 -13.45 -55.58
CA MET A 466 22.48 -12.13 -55.16
C MET A 466 20.96 -12.01 -55.37
N LEU A 467 20.25 -11.40 -54.41
CA LEU A 467 18.99 -10.65 -54.61
C LEU A 467 18.85 -9.53 -53.53
N PRO A 468 18.00 -8.50 -53.73
CA PRO A 468 18.22 -7.17 -53.17
C PRO A 468 17.53 -6.86 -51.83
N MET A 469 18.00 -5.79 -51.19
CA MET A 469 17.39 -5.14 -50.02
C MET A 469 16.11 -4.36 -50.39
N PRO A 470 15.07 -4.41 -49.54
CA PRO A 470 14.15 -3.30 -49.32
C PRO A 470 14.44 -2.57 -47.98
N ALA A 471 14.15 -1.28 -47.95
CA ALA A 471 14.30 -0.40 -46.77
C ALA A 471 13.12 -0.56 -45.78
N PRO A 472 13.22 -0.06 -44.53
CA PRO A 472 12.32 -0.48 -43.45
C PRO A 472 10.99 0.29 -43.43
N GLY A 473 9.92 -0.44 -43.12
CA GLY A 473 8.59 0.10 -42.83
C GLY A 473 7.87 -0.79 -41.81
N GLU A 474 6.95 -0.19 -41.05
CA GLU A 474 6.05 -0.83 -40.08
C GLU A 474 6.73 -1.45 -38.83
N GLN A 475 6.91 -0.59 -37.81
CA GLN A 475 7.00 -1.02 -36.42
C GLN A 475 5.64 -1.58 -35.99
N GLY A 476 5.56 -2.89 -35.73
CA GLY A 476 4.38 -3.49 -35.10
C GLY A 476 4.24 -3.01 -33.66
N SER A 477 3.28 -2.11 -33.40
CA SER A 477 2.99 -1.63 -32.04
C SER A 477 2.31 -2.71 -31.19
N THR A 478 2.72 -2.81 -29.92
CA THR A 478 2.09 -3.63 -28.89
C THR A 478 0.96 -2.90 -28.14
N ASP A 479 0.30 -1.91 -28.76
CA ASP A 479 -0.81 -1.14 -28.17
C ASP A 479 -2.11 -1.95 -27.92
N ALA A 480 -2.15 -3.23 -28.32
CA ALA A 480 -3.34 -4.07 -28.27
C ALA A 480 -3.59 -4.79 -26.92
N GLN A 481 -3.11 -4.25 -25.80
CA GLN A 481 -3.54 -4.60 -24.43
C GLN A 481 -2.98 -3.60 -23.39
N ILE A 482 -3.78 -2.60 -23.02
CA ILE A 482 -3.82 -1.79 -21.77
C ILE A 482 -4.59 -0.49 -22.10
N SER A 483 -5.92 -0.57 -22.09
CA SER A 483 -6.82 0.56 -22.34
C SER A 483 -7.74 0.81 -21.14
N LEU A 484 -7.14 1.16 -20.00
CA LEU A 484 -7.85 1.54 -18.78
C LEU A 484 -7.37 2.89 -18.21
N THR A 485 -8.35 3.80 -18.14
CA THR A 485 -8.47 4.97 -17.25
C THR A 485 -7.35 6.03 -17.28
N LYS A 486 -7.68 7.23 -17.80
CA LYS A 486 -6.95 8.48 -17.50
C LYS A 486 -7.38 8.97 -16.12
N ALA A 487 -6.43 9.05 -15.18
CA ALA A 487 -6.66 9.71 -13.89
C ALA A 487 -6.63 11.25 -14.07
N PRO A 488 -7.41 12.03 -13.30
CA PRO A 488 -7.57 13.47 -13.52
C PRO A 488 -6.29 14.30 -13.31
N TRP A 489 -5.32 13.79 -12.56
CA TRP A 489 -4.00 14.40 -12.34
C TRP A 489 -2.92 13.97 -13.36
N ALA A 490 -3.26 13.17 -14.38
CA ALA A 490 -2.34 12.75 -15.43
C ALA A 490 -2.48 13.63 -16.69
N LYS A 491 -2.05 14.89 -16.58
CA LYS A 491 -1.79 15.80 -17.71
C LYS A 491 -0.32 16.20 -17.73
#